data_AF-A0A6G0WP98-F1
#
_entry.id   AF-A0A6G0WP98-F1
#
_cell.length_a   1.000
_cell.length_b   1.000
_cell.length_c   1.000
_cell.angle_alpha   90.00
_cell.angle_beta   90.00
_cell.angle_gamma   90.00
#
_symmetry.space_group_name_H-M   'P 1'
#
loop_
_entity.id
_entity.type
_entity.pdbx_description
1 polymer ?
#
loop_
_entity_poly.entity_id
_entity_poly.type
_entity_poly.pdbx_seq_one_letter_code
_entity_poly.pdbx_strand_id
1 'polypeptide(L)'
;MKLVEKTYYLHKSAKEAYRSYLLAYASHGLKNIFDVSRLDLPAVAKSFGLTVPPKVTLPVKTTGKDGKRKRPDNKYSKSGHQFSAENPYGKRAKTDTRQFSH
;
A
#
# COMPACT_ATOMS: atom_id res chain seq x y z
N MET A 1 -28.53 -16.35 6.03
CA MET A 1 -28.87 -14.99 5.55
C MET A 1 -29.04 -15.02 4.04
N LYS A 2 -30.27 -14.90 3.53
CA LYS A 2 -30.60 -15.14 2.11
C LYS A 2 -30.97 -13.87 1.34
N LEU A 3 -30.86 -12.70 1.98
CA LEU A 3 -31.25 -11.41 1.42
C LEU A 3 -30.06 -10.69 0.76
N VAL A 4 -28.89 -10.74 1.41
CA VAL A 4 -27.64 -10.12 0.93
C VAL A 4 -27.24 -10.66 -0.44
N GLU A 5 -27.37 -11.97 -0.67
CA GLU A 5 -27.03 -12.61 -1.94
C GLU A 5 -27.99 -12.24 -3.08
N LYS A 6 -29.28 -12.08 -2.77
CA LYS A 6 -30.33 -11.81 -3.76
C LYS A 6 -30.39 -10.34 -4.19
N THR A 7 -29.90 -9.43 -3.35
CA THR A 7 -29.97 -7.99 -3.60
C THR A 7 -28.63 -7.50 -4.14
N TYR A 8 -28.60 -7.10 -5.41
CA TYR A 8 -27.35 -6.73 -6.12
C TYR A 8 -26.51 -5.70 -5.36
N TYR A 9 -27.14 -4.60 -4.90
CA TYR A 9 -26.44 -3.53 -4.19
C TYR A 9 -25.90 -3.96 -2.84
N LEU A 10 -26.65 -4.76 -2.09
CA LEU A 10 -26.21 -5.25 -0.78
C LEU A 10 -25.09 -6.28 -0.93
N HIS A 11 -25.19 -7.18 -1.91
CA HIS A 11 -24.12 -8.11 -2.24
C HIS A 11 -22.83 -7.39 -2.65
N LYS A 12 -22.95 -6.34 -3.46
CA LYS A 12 -21.81 -5.50 -3.88
C LYS A 12 -21.18 -4.79 -2.68
N SER A 13 -21.99 -4.16 -1.84
CA SER A 13 -21.54 -3.48 -0.62
C SER A 13 -20.87 -4.45 0.37
N ALA A 14 -21.44 -5.65 0.57
CA ALA A 14 -20.85 -6.67 1.44
C ALA A 14 -19.46 -7.12 0.94
N LYS A 15 -19.28 -7.31 -0.38
CA LYS A 15 -17.97 -7.62 -0.97
C LYS A 15 -16.96 -6.49 -0.76
N GLU A 16 -17.41 -5.24 -0.89
CA GLU A 16 -16.56 -4.07 -0.69
C GLU A 16 -16.17 -3.89 0.77
N ALA A 17 -17.11 -4.09 1.71
CA ALA A 17 -16.85 -4.09 3.15
C ALA A 17 -15.85 -5.18 3.57
N TYR A 18 -15.99 -6.40 3.02
CA TYR A 18 -15.02 -7.47 3.26
C TYR A 18 -13.61 -7.09 2.78
N ARG A 19 -13.50 -6.45 1.61
CA ARG A 19 -12.21 -5.96 1.07
C ARG A 19 -11.60 -4.86 1.93
N SER A 20 -12.38 -3.86 2.35
CA SER A 20 -11.90 -2.75 3.17
C SER A 20 -11.47 -3.23 4.56
N TYR A 21 -12.18 -4.18 5.16
CA TYR A 21 -11.81 -4.82 6.42
C TYR A 21 -10.44 -5.49 6.36
N LEU A 22 -10.23 -6.32 5.33
CA LEU A 22 -8.94 -6.97 5.11
C LEU A 22 -7.81 -5.98 4.83
N LEU A 23 -8.10 -4.93 4.06
CA LEU A 23 -7.11 -3.87 3.77
C LEU A 23 -6.72 -3.10 5.03
N ALA A 24 -7.67 -2.86 5.95
CA ALA A 24 -7.41 -2.21 7.23
C ALA A 24 -6.44 -3.05 8.10
N TYR A 25 -6.64 -4.37 8.17
CA TYR A 25 -5.68 -5.27 8.82
C TYR A 25 -4.31 -5.26 8.11
N ALA A 26 -4.30 -5.19 6.78
CA ALA A 26 -3.07 -5.12 6.00
C ALA A 26 -2.30 -3.80 6.21
N SER A 27 -2.97 -2.67 6.38
CA SER A 27 -2.34 -1.35 6.61
C SER A 27 -1.95 -1.11 8.06
N HIS A 28 -2.56 -1.83 9.01
CA HIS A 28 -2.32 -1.62 10.44
C HIS A 28 -0.87 -1.97 10.85
N GLY A 29 -0.29 -1.19 11.76
CA GLY A 29 1.12 -1.34 12.17
C GLY A 29 1.38 -2.49 13.14
N LEU A 30 0.42 -2.78 14.02
CA LEU A 30 0.52 -3.82 15.06
C LEU A 30 0.17 -5.21 14.49
N LYS A 31 1.14 -5.84 13.82
CA LYS A 31 0.97 -7.18 13.21
C LYS A 31 0.86 -8.32 14.22
N ASN A 32 1.20 -8.09 15.48
CA ASN A 32 0.98 -9.05 16.55
C ASN A 32 -0.52 -9.28 16.84
N ILE A 33 -1.34 -8.25 16.68
CA ILE A 33 -2.77 -8.26 16.97
C ILE A 33 -3.59 -8.31 15.67
N PHE A 34 -3.20 -7.51 14.67
CA PHE A 34 -3.92 -7.34 13.41
C PHE A 34 -3.20 -8.05 12.26
N ASP A 35 -3.16 -9.39 12.33
CA ASP A 35 -2.57 -10.25 11.30
C ASP A 35 -3.66 -10.88 10.42
N VAL A 36 -3.58 -10.66 9.10
CA VAL A 36 -4.51 -11.28 8.14
C VAL A 36 -4.23 -12.79 7.98
N SER A 37 -2.99 -13.24 8.19
CA SER A 37 -2.63 -14.64 8.03
C SER A 37 -3.20 -15.55 9.12
N ARG A 38 -3.46 -14.98 10.31
CA ARG A 38 -4.06 -15.66 11.47
C ARG A 38 -5.58 -15.54 11.51
N LEU A 39 -6.16 -14.80 10.57
CA LEU A 39 -7.59 -14.52 10.54
C LEU A 39 -8.35 -15.62 9.77
N ASP A 40 -9.46 -16.09 10.34
CA ASP A 40 -10.35 -17.04 9.68
C ASP A 40 -11.22 -16.34 8.61
N LEU A 41 -10.71 -16.32 7.38
CA LEU A 41 -11.37 -15.70 6.23
C LEU A 41 -12.78 -16.26 5.95
N PRO A 42 -13.04 -17.58 6.00
CA PRO A 42 -14.38 -18.15 5.93
C PRO A 42 -15.38 -17.59 6.95
N ALA A 43 -15.02 -17.53 8.23
CA ALA A 43 -15.91 -17.03 9.27
C ALA A 43 -16.20 -15.53 9.10
N VAL A 44 -15.19 -14.75 8.71
CA VAL A 44 -15.34 -13.33 8.40
C VAL A 44 -16.25 -13.14 7.19
N ALA A 45 -16.10 -13.92 6.11
CA ALA A 45 -17.01 -13.85 4.97
C ALA A 45 -18.47 -14.11 5.39
N LYS A 46 -18.67 -15.09 6.29
CA LYS A 46 -20.00 -15.43 6.82
C LYS A 46 -20.62 -14.31 7.66
N SER A 47 -19.82 -13.56 8.43
CA SER A 47 -20.32 -12.42 9.22
C SER A 47 -20.78 -11.25 8.34
N PHE A 48 -20.15 -11.08 7.17
CA PHE A 48 -20.61 -10.13 6.13
C PHE A 48 -21.78 -10.66 5.30
N GLY A 49 -22.31 -11.85 5.59
CA GLY A 49 -23.42 -12.46 4.86
C GLY A 49 -23.02 -13.00 3.47
N LEU A 50 -21.72 -13.19 3.24
CA LEU A 50 -21.19 -13.80 2.02
C LEU A 50 -21.07 -15.31 2.23
N THR A 51 -21.67 -16.11 1.35
CA THR A 51 -21.59 -17.58 1.38
C THR A 51 -20.25 -18.08 0.82
N VAL A 52 -19.73 -17.38 -0.19
CA VAL A 52 -18.44 -17.68 -0.82
C VAL A 52 -17.49 -16.53 -0.50
N PRO A 53 -16.33 -16.80 0.12
CA PRO A 53 -15.33 -15.77 0.36
C PRO A 53 -14.82 -15.24 -1.00
N PRO A 54 -15.00 -13.95 -1.30
CA PRO A 54 -14.52 -13.41 -2.56
C PRO A 54 -12.99 -13.45 -2.60
N LYS A 55 -12.42 -13.80 -3.75
CA LYS A 55 -10.98 -13.67 -3.98
C LYS A 55 -10.61 -12.19 -3.91
N VAL A 56 -9.83 -11.81 -2.90
CA VAL A 56 -9.35 -10.43 -2.71
C VAL A 56 -7.84 -10.45 -2.88
N THR A 57 -7.32 -9.56 -3.72
CA THR A 57 -5.88 -9.33 -3.84
C THR A 57 -5.46 -8.40 -2.71
N LEU A 58 -4.76 -8.93 -1.71
CA LEU A 58 -4.25 -8.14 -0.60
C LEU A 58 -2.82 -7.68 -0.87
N PRO A 59 -2.48 -6.41 -0.62
CA PRO A 59 -1.09 -5.96 -0.53
C PRO A 59 -0.53 -6.41 0.83
N VAL A 60 -0.33 -7.73 1.00
CA VAL A 60 0.30 -8.26 2.22
C VAL A 60 1.76 -7.85 2.18
N LYS A 61 2.10 -6.79 2.91
CA LYS A 61 3.49 -6.52 3.29
C LYS A 61 3.81 -7.55 4.36
N THR A 62 4.18 -8.77 3.95
CA THR A 62 4.84 -9.68 4.85
C THR A 62 6.08 -8.91 5.32
N THR A 63 6.15 -8.63 6.61
CA THR A 63 7.40 -8.25 7.27
C THR A 63 8.29 -9.51 7.34
N GLY A 64 8.47 -10.19 6.20
CA GLY A 64 9.61 -11.04 5.97
C GLY A 64 10.82 -10.11 5.90
N LYS A 65 11.95 -10.58 6.43
CA LYS A 65 13.18 -9.84 6.66
C LYS A 65 13.82 -9.20 5.40
N ASP A 66 13.18 -9.27 4.25
CA ASP A 66 13.66 -8.85 2.93
C ASP A 66 12.89 -7.64 2.37
N GLY A 67 11.92 -7.12 3.12
CA GLY A 67 11.06 -6.00 2.73
C GLY A 67 11.61 -4.60 2.99
N LYS A 68 12.90 -4.43 3.31
CA LYS A 68 13.58 -3.14 3.13
C LYS A 68 13.67 -2.89 1.63
N ARG A 69 12.54 -2.51 1.01
CA ARG A 69 12.63 -1.61 -0.14
C ARG A 69 13.39 -0.42 0.42
N LYS A 70 14.69 -0.35 0.11
CA LYS A 70 15.45 0.89 0.13
C LYS A 70 14.55 1.87 -0.61
N ARG A 71 13.77 2.67 0.13
CA ARG A 71 13.30 3.93 -0.41
C ARG A 71 14.59 4.57 -0.89
N PRO A 72 14.75 4.89 -2.19
CA PRO A 72 15.87 5.70 -2.57
C PRO A 72 15.69 6.99 -1.78
N ASP A 73 16.49 7.14 -0.73
CA ASP A 73 16.72 8.39 -0.04
C ASP A 73 16.89 9.46 -1.11
N ASN A 74 15.96 10.41 -1.13
CA ASN A 74 15.94 11.57 -2.00
C ASN A 74 16.22 11.30 -3.49
N LYS A 75 15.16 10.85 -4.18
CA LYS A 75 14.94 11.17 -5.60
C LYS A 75 14.39 12.59 -5.79
N TYR A 76 14.79 13.56 -4.96
CA TYR A 76 14.85 14.93 -5.46
C TYR A 76 15.94 14.88 -6.52
N SER A 77 15.49 14.95 -7.78
CA SER A 77 16.32 15.06 -8.98
C SER A 77 17.62 15.79 -8.60
N LYS A 78 18.77 15.12 -8.75
CA LYS A 78 20.07 15.79 -8.71
C LYS A 78 20.10 16.75 -9.91
N SER A 79 19.39 17.87 -9.77
CA SER A 79 19.58 19.04 -10.60
C SER A 79 21.07 19.34 -10.50
N GLY A 80 21.71 19.73 -11.61
CA GLY A 80 23.16 19.97 -11.68
C GLY A 80 23.69 21.08 -10.76
N HIS A 81 22.86 21.54 -9.84
CA HIS A 81 23.05 22.60 -8.88
C HIS A 81 23.10 21.98 -7.49
N GLN A 82 24.25 21.44 -7.10
CA GLN A 82 24.44 21.01 -5.71
C GLN A 82 24.56 22.27 -4.84
N PHE A 83 23.46 22.63 -4.19
CA PHE A 83 23.45 23.64 -3.15
C PHE A 83 24.09 23.04 -1.90
N SER A 84 25.17 23.65 -1.44
CA SER A 84 25.87 23.29 -0.20
C SER A 84 26.24 24.57 0.55
N ALA A 85 26.70 24.45 1.79
CA ALA A 85 27.19 25.61 2.56
C ALA A 85 28.33 26.34 1.83
N GLU A 86 29.11 25.62 1.02
CA GLU A 86 30.22 26.14 0.23
C GLU A 86 29.79 26.66 -1.15
N ASN A 87 28.62 26.26 -1.64
CA ASN A 87 28.02 26.72 -2.90
C ASN A 87 26.57 27.17 -2.67
N PRO A 88 26.36 28.29 -1.94
CA PRO A 88 25.03 28.73 -1.53
C PRO A 88 24.13 29.09 -2.71
N TYR A 89 24.73 29.44 -3.85
CA TYR A 89 24.01 29.79 -5.08
C TYR A 89 23.84 28.61 -6.06
N GLY A 90 24.30 27.40 -5.69
CA GLY A 90 24.11 26.20 -6.51
C GLY A 90 24.65 26.37 -7.93
N LYS A 91 25.79 27.04 -8.10
CA LYS A 91 26.38 27.21 -9.44
C LYS A 91 26.73 25.84 -10.02
N ARG A 92 26.46 25.66 -11.33
CA ARG A 92 26.79 24.42 -12.04
C ARG A 92 28.31 24.28 -12.15
N ALA A 93 28.79 23.04 -12.06
CA ALA A 93 30.18 22.75 -12.36
C ALA A 93 30.47 23.05 -13.84
N LYS A 94 31.66 23.59 -14.15
CA LYS A 94 32.08 23.92 -15.52
C LYS A 94 32.14 22.70 -16.45
N THR A 95 32.20 21.51 -15.87
CA THR A 95 32.20 20.21 -16.57
C THR A 95 30.79 19.65 -16.81
N ASP A 96 29.73 20.28 -16.30
CA ASP A 96 28.35 19.84 -16.52
C ASP A 96 27.85 20.36 -17.88
N THR A 97 27.78 19.46 -18.87
CA THR A 97 27.36 19.76 -20.25
C THR A 97 25.87 19.51 -20.50
N ARG A 98 25.10 19.15 -19.47
CA ARG A 98 23.67 18.86 -19.61
C ARG A 98 22.89 20.16 -19.87
N GLN A 99 22.20 20.21 -21.02
CA GLN A 99 21.41 21.37 -21.45
C GLN A 99 20.01 21.43 -20.81
N PHE A 100 19.37 20.26 -20.61
CA PHE A 100 18.05 20.15 -19.99
C PHE A 100 18.06 19.04 -18.94
N SER A 101 17.77 19.40 -17.68
CA SER A 101 17.40 18.44 -16.63
C SER A 101 15.88 18.52 -16.44
N HIS A 102 15.19 17.39 -16.52
CA HIS A 102 13.76 17.29 -16.19
C HIS A 102 13.55 17.23 -14.67
#